data_AF-A0AAU2FZ02-F1
#
_entry.id   AF-A0AAU2FZ02-F1
#
_cell.length_a   1.000
_cell.length_b   1.000
_cell.length_c   1.000
_cell.angle_alpha   90.00
_cell.angle_beta   90.00
_cell.angle_gamma   90.00
#
_symmetry.space_group_name_H-M   'P 1'
#
loop_
_entity.id
_entity.type
_entity.pdbx_description
1 polymer ?
#
loop_
_entity_poly.entity_id
_entity_poly.type
_entity_poly.pdbx_seq_one_letter_code
_entity_poly.pdbx_strand_id
1 'polypeptide(L)'
;MPEYAGSDEEAEKDLIAYCEKIGFDPEWVDPDKWASSIRIAQQKEYGFVQARKTIFSDQEDLVKEGARDARKAKLDSDAVDLLTQINYDRDLKDSLVVTILKQCAAAYVGGERVNLGLGGAPMDRGAYTDLRDEWTAAGDLADGGVFSDFVSHAPQNKAALGKGQVGDTLAKRKVQGNLLVRVAGVRFNMHIDIAN
;
A
#
# COMPACT_ATOMS: atom_id res chain seq x y z
N MET A 1 -13.44 -22.13 -28.96
CA MET A 1 -14.17 -22.15 -27.67
C MET A 1 -13.24 -22.71 -26.61
N PRO A 2 -13.22 -22.15 -25.39
CA PRO A 2 -12.46 -22.73 -24.29
C PRO A 2 -13.00 -24.12 -23.92
N GLU A 3 -12.11 -24.97 -23.41
CA GLU A 3 -12.48 -26.25 -22.81
C GLU A 3 -13.34 -25.98 -21.56
N TYR A 4 -14.46 -26.69 -21.42
CA TYR A 4 -15.44 -26.49 -20.37
C TYR A 4 -15.95 -27.84 -19.86
N ALA A 5 -16.38 -27.88 -18.61
CA ALA A 5 -16.89 -29.10 -17.99
C ALA A 5 -18.31 -29.41 -18.46
N GLY A 6 -18.59 -30.70 -18.72
CA GLY A 6 -19.92 -31.21 -19.00
C GLY A 6 -20.77 -31.46 -17.75
N SER A 7 -20.16 -31.52 -16.57
CA SER A 7 -20.85 -31.68 -15.28
C SER A 7 -20.11 -31.01 -14.11
N ASP A 8 -20.77 -30.93 -12.96
CA ASP A 8 -20.19 -30.46 -11.69
C ASP A 8 -19.00 -31.33 -11.27
N GLU A 9 -19.09 -32.65 -11.39
CA GLU A 9 -18.03 -33.57 -10.98
C GLU A 9 -16.78 -33.45 -11.86
N GLU A 10 -16.97 -33.22 -13.17
CA GLU A 10 -15.86 -32.97 -14.09
C GLU A 10 -15.18 -31.62 -13.76
N ALA A 11 -15.99 -30.59 -13.49
CA ALA A 11 -15.50 -29.28 -13.06
C ALA A 11 -14.69 -29.38 -11.77
N GLU A 12 -15.25 -30.01 -10.75
CA GLU A 12 -14.63 -30.14 -9.43
C GLU A 12 -13.32 -30.94 -9.51
N LYS A 13 -13.30 -32.06 -10.23
CA LYS A 13 -12.08 -32.87 -10.40
C LYS A 13 -10.96 -32.09 -11.09
N ASP A 14 -11.27 -31.33 -12.14
CA ASP A 14 -10.27 -30.52 -12.83
C ASP A 14 -9.73 -29.40 -11.93
N LEU A 15 -10.60 -28.71 -11.20
CA LEU A 15 -10.22 -27.60 -10.33
C LEU A 15 -9.39 -28.08 -9.14
N ILE A 16 -9.70 -29.24 -8.55
CA ILE A 16 -8.86 -29.86 -7.52
C ILE A 16 -7.48 -30.21 -8.08
N ALA A 17 -7.43 -30.86 -9.25
CA ALA A 17 -6.16 -31.18 -9.90
C ALA A 17 -5.35 -29.92 -10.25
N TYR A 18 -6.03 -28.82 -10.59
CA TYR A 18 -5.38 -27.53 -10.79
C TYR A 18 -4.81 -26.96 -9.49
N CYS A 19 -5.56 -26.99 -8.39
CA CYS A 19 -5.11 -26.60 -7.05
C CYS A 19 -3.85 -27.39 -6.64
N GLU A 20 -3.86 -28.72 -6.78
CA GLU A 20 -2.68 -29.56 -6.51
C GLU A 20 -1.47 -29.16 -7.35
N LYS A 21 -1.68 -28.90 -8.65
CA LYS A 21 -0.61 -28.50 -9.57
C LYS A 21 0.06 -27.18 -9.17
N ILE A 22 -0.69 -26.24 -8.61
CA ILE A 22 -0.16 -24.94 -8.17
C ILE A 22 0.24 -24.94 -6.69
N GLY A 23 0.15 -26.10 -6.00
CA GLY A 23 0.45 -26.23 -4.58
C GLY A 23 -0.49 -25.41 -3.68
N PHE A 24 -1.75 -25.24 -4.11
CA PHE A 24 -2.78 -24.52 -3.37
C PHE A 24 -3.79 -25.50 -2.81
N ASP A 25 -4.16 -25.33 -1.55
CA ASP A 25 -5.14 -26.18 -0.89
C ASP A 25 -6.55 -25.64 -1.16
N PRO A 26 -7.46 -26.41 -1.81
CA PRO A 26 -8.80 -25.94 -2.12
C PRO A 26 -9.64 -25.59 -0.87
N GLU A 27 -9.30 -26.09 0.32
CA GLU A 27 -9.98 -25.71 1.57
C GLU A 27 -9.82 -24.23 1.93
N TRP A 28 -8.83 -23.55 1.33
CA TRP A 28 -8.57 -22.13 1.56
C TRP A 28 -9.45 -21.24 0.68
N VAL A 29 -10.18 -21.81 -0.29
CA VAL A 29 -11.16 -21.09 -1.09
C VAL A 29 -12.48 -21.05 -0.33
N ASP A 30 -13.06 -19.86 -0.19
CA ASP A 30 -14.40 -19.70 0.38
C ASP A 30 -15.42 -20.60 -0.36
N PRO A 31 -16.30 -21.34 0.34
CA PRO A 31 -17.23 -22.27 -0.28
C PRO A 31 -18.10 -21.66 -1.39
N ASP A 32 -18.51 -20.39 -1.26
CA ASP A 32 -19.33 -19.72 -2.28
C ASP A 32 -18.50 -19.37 -3.53
N LYS A 33 -17.21 -19.04 -3.34
CA LYS A 33 -16.26 -18.83 -4.44
C LYS A 33 -15.90 -20.13 -5.15
N TRP A 34 -15.76 -21.22 -4.40
CA TRP A 34 -15.53 -22.55 -4.96
C TRP A 34 -16.71 -22.98 -5.84
N ALA A 35 -17.94 -22.89 -5.31
CA ALA A 35 -19.16 -23.18 -6.06
C ALA A 35 -19.33 -22.24 -7.28
N SER A 36 -18.86 -21.00 -7.18
CA SER A 36 -18.84 -20.07 -8.33
C SER A 36 -17.83 -20.50 -9.40
N SER A 37 -16.65 -20.99 -9.01
CA SER A 37 -15.62 -21.48 -9.92
C SER A 37 -16.06 -22.74 -10.67
N ILE A 38 -16.77 -23.66 -10.00
CA ILE A 38 -17.42 -24.82 -10.63
C ILE A 38 -18.44 -24.36 -11.69
N ARG A 39 -19.31 -23.39 -11.35
CA ARG A 39 -20.28 -22.83 -12.29
C ARG A 39 -19.62 -22.16 -13.49
N ILE A 40 -18.53 -21.43 -13.29
CA ILE A 40 -17.76 -20.80 -14.38
C ILE A 40 -17.15 -21.86 -15.30
N ALA A 41 -16.61 -22.96 -14.74
CA ALA A 41 -15.98 -24.03 -15.51
C ALA A 41 -16.94 -24.71 -16.50
N GLN A 42 -18.25 -24.72 -16.20
CA GLN A 42 -19.29 -25.27 -17.07
C GLN A 42 -19.79 -24.30 -18.14
N GLN A 43 -19.51 -23.00 -18.01
CA GLN A 43 -19.96 -22.01 -18.98
C GLN A 43 -19.11 -22.07 -20.24
N LYS A 44 -19.73 -22.44 -21.36
CA LYS A 44 -19.08 -22.57 -22.68
C LYS A 44 -18.30 -21.34 -23.15
N GLU A 45 -18.69 -20.15 -22.68
CA GLU A 45 -18.03 -18.88 -22.99
C GLU A 45 -16.69 -18.72 -22.27
N TYR A 46 -16.57 -19.28 -21.06
CA TYR A 46 -15.43 -19.05 -20.15
C TYR A 46 -14.61 -20.33 -19.92
N GLY A 47 -15.27 -21.41 -19.51
CA GLY A 47 -14.69 -22.73 -19.28
C GLY A 47 -13.65 -22.78 -18.16
N PHE A 48 -12.82 -23.82 -18.19
CA PHE A 48 -11.77 -24.05 -17.19
C PHE A 48 -10.77 -22.90 -17.09
N VAL A 49 -10.50 -22.19 -18.19
CA VAL A 49 -9.53 -21.10 -18.21
C VAL A 49 -9.91 -19.99 -17.23
N GLN A 50 -11.18 -19.59 -17.20
CA GLN A 50 -11.62 -18.52 -16.32
C GLN A 50 -11.80 -19.02 -14.88
N ALA A 51 -12.30 -20.25 -14.69
CA ALA A 51 -12.44 -20.85 -13.36
C ALA A 51 -11.08 -20.97 -12.65
N ARG A 52 -10.05 -21.45 -13.36
CA ARG A 52 -8.67 -21.55 -12.85
C ARG A 52 -8.07 -20.17 -12.57
N LYS A 53 -8.38 -19.15 -13.38
CA LYS A 53 -7.97 -17.75 -13.10
C LYS A 53 -8.59 -17.23 -11.81
N THR A 54 -9.83 -17.55 -11.51
CA THR A 54 -10.49 -17.18 -10.25
C THR A 54 -9.76 -17.80 -9.06
N ILE A 55 -9.49 -19.11 -9.10
CA ILE A 55 -8.72 -19.82 -8.05
C ILE A 55 -7.32 -19.21 -7.87
N PHE A 56 -6.64 -18.92 -8.97
CA PHE A 56 -5.32 -18.30 -8.93
C PHE A 56 -5.37 -16.89 -8.29
N SER A 57 -6.40 -16.10 -8.61
CA SER A 57 -6.61 -14.80 -7.96
C SER A 57 -6.84 -14.94 -6.46
N ASP A 58 -7.62 -15.93 -6.02
CA ASP A 58 -7.84 -16.19 -4.59
C ASP A 58 -6.54 -16.58 -3.88
N GLN A 59 -5.70 -17.41 -4.50
CA GLN A 59 -4.37 -17.72 -3.99
C GLN A 59 -3.50 -16.45 -3.85
N GLU A 60 -3.45 -15.60 -4.89
CA GLU A 60 -2.70 -14.35 -4.82
C GLU A 60 -3.21 -13.43 -3.71
N ASP A 61 -4.52 -13.37 -3.50
CA ASP A 61 -5.13 -12.51 -2.49
C ASP A 61 -4.84 -13.02 -1.08
N LEU A 62 -4.89 -14.33 -0.83
CA LEU A 62 -4.46 -14.93 0.44
C LEU A 62 -2.98 -14.67 0.74
N VAL A 63 -2.12 -14.76 -0.27
CA VAL A 63 -0.68 -14.42 -0.12
C VAL A 63 -0.50 -12.94 0.22
N LYS A 64 -1.26 -12.05 -0.43
CA LYS A 64 -1.24 -10.60 -0.13
C LYS A 64 -1.77 -10.32 1.27
N GLU A 65 -2.82 -11.01 1.72
CA GLU A 65 -3.36 -10.90 3.08
C GLU A 65 -2.34 -11.36 4.13
N GLY A 66 -1.73 -12.52 3.95
CA GLY A 66 -0.67 -12.99 4.85
C GLY A 66 0.53 -12.03 4.90
N ALA A 67 0.92 -11.45 3.77
CA ALA A 67 1.96 -10.42 3.72
C ALA A 67 1.54 -9.13 4.43
N ARG A 68 0.27 -8.73 4.30
CA ARG A 68 -0.31 -7.57 5.00
C ARG A 68 -0.30 -7.78 6.51
N ASP A 69 -0.69 -8.95 6.97
CA ASP A 69 -0.70 -9.32 8.39
C ASP A 69 0.71 -9.35 8.97
N ALA A 70 1.68 -9.90 8.24
CA ALA A 70 3.08 -9.88 8.65
C ALA A 70 3.64 -8.45 8.77
N ARG A 71 3.30 -7.57 7.83
CA ARG A 71 3.68 -6.15 7.89
C ARG A 71 2.99 -5.43 9.04
N LYS A 72 1.70 -5.71 9.28
CA LYS A 72 0.97 -5.17 10.41
C LYS A 72 1.57 -5.62 11.74
N ALA A 73 1.86 -6.91 11.91
CA ALA A 73 2.54 -7.43 13.09
C ALA A 73 3.91 -6.77 13.31
N LYS A 74 4.65 -6.48 12.23
CA LYS A 74 5.92 -5.75 12.32
C LYS A 74 5.73 -4.32 12.82
N LEU A 75 4.69 -3.63 12.37
CA LEU A 75 4.34 -2.29 12.83
C LEU A 75 3.85 -2.31 14.29
N ASP A 76 2.99 -3.27 14.66
CA ASP A 76 2.46 -3.44 16.02
C ASP A 76 3.57 -3.84 17.01
N SER A 77 4.68 -4.40 16.53
CA SER A 77 5.89 -4.69 17.32
C SER A 77 6.82 -3.50 17.54
N ASP A 78 6.42 -2.29 17.13
CA ASP A 78 7.19 -1.07 17.35
C ASP A 78 7.36 -0.79 18.85
N ALA A 79 8.57 -1.03 19.38
CA ALA A 79 8.86 -0.86 20.80
C ALA A 79 8.73 0.60 21.26
N VAL A 80 8.92 1.54 20.33
CA VAL A 80 8.74 2.97 20.57
C VAL A 80 7.27 3.36 20.46
N ASP A 81 6.45 2.61 19.73
CA ASP A 81 5.02 2.90 19.55
C ASP A 81 4.76 4.36 19.14
N LEU A 82 5.52 4.84 18.13
CA LEU A 82 5.52 6.26 17.73
C LEU A 82 4.11 6.77 17.42
N LEU A 83 3.31 5.98 16.71
CA LEU A 83 1.96 6.36 16.30
C LEU A 83 1.03 6.59 17.49
N THR A 84 1.28 5.94 18.62
CA THR A 84 0.55 6.17 19.87
C THR A 84 1.12 7.37 20.60
N GLN A 85 2.45 7.42 20.80
CA GLN A 85 3.12 8.51 21.51
C GLN A 85 2.78 9.88 20.92
N ILE A 86 2.79 10.00 19.59
CA ILE A 86 2.53 11.27 18.91
C ILE A 86 1.12 11.81 19.17
N ASN A 87 0.12 10.96 19.49
CA ASN A 87 -1.22 11.44 19.83
C ASN A 87 -1.28 12.09 21.23
N TYR A 88 -0.29 11.84 22.08
CA TYR A 88 -0.18 12.43 23.42
C TYR A 88 0.84 13.57 23.49
N ASP A 89 1.69 13.69 22.46
CA ASP A 89 2.64 14.79 22.35
C ASP A 89 1.92 16.14 22.23
N ARG A 90 2.33 17.11 23.04
CA ARG A 90 1.63 18.40 23.12
C ARG A 90 1.70 19.19 21.80
N ASP A 91 2.82 19.08 21.10
CA ASP A 91 3.13 19.93 19.95
C ASP A 91 2.77 19.21 18.64
N LEU A 92 2.80 17.87 18.63
CA LEU A 92 2.59 17.09 17.40
C LEU A 92 1.20 16.47 17.25
N LYS A 93 0.41 16.25 18.32
CA LYS A 93 -0.85 15.49 18.23
C LYS A 93 -1.87 16.00 17.21
N ASP A 94 -1.90 17.30 16.98
CA ASP A 94 -2.81 17.97 16.05
C ASP A 94 -2.11 18.36 14.73
N SER A 95 -0.83 17.99 14.58
CA SER A 95 -0.01 18.31 13.41
C SER A 95 -0.33 17.41 12.20
N LEU A 96 0.09 17.87 11.02
CA LEU A 96 0.00 17.07 9.80
C LEU A 96 0.95 15.86 9.83
N VAL A 97 1.98 15.85 10.67
CA VAL A 97 2.91 14.73 10.81
C VAL A 97 2.17 13.45 11.20
N VAL A 98 1.18 13.53 12.10
CA VAL A 98 0.36 12.37 12.49
C VAL A 98 -0.36 11.76 11.28
N THR A 99 -0.94 12.61 10.44
CA THR A 99 -1.62 12.17 9.22
C THR A 99 -0.64 11.53 8.24
N ILE A 100 0.52 12.15 8.03
CA ILE A 100 1.56 11.65 7.12
C ILE A 100 2.11 10.30 7.59
N LEU A 101 2.42 10.15 8.88
CA LEU A 101 2.90 8.89 9.44
C LEU A 101 1.87 7.77 9.32
N LYS A 102 0.58 8.06 9.58
CA LYS A 102 -0.51 7.10 9.37
C LYS A 102 -0.65 6.69 7.90
N GLN A 103 -0.47 7.62 6.95
CA GLN A 103 -0.46 7.29 5.52
C GLN A 103 0.73 6.40 5.14
N CYS A 104 1.94 6.69 5.61
CA CYS A 104 3.11 5.85 5.37
C CYS A 104 2.94 4.45 5.98
N ALA A 105 2.39 4.35 7.18
CA ALA A 105 2.08 3.09 7.85
C ALA A 105 1.04 2.26 7.06
N ALA A 106 -0.04 2.90 6.61
CA ALA A 106 -1.06 2.26 5.80
C ALA A 106 -0.50 1.77 4.46
N ALA A 107 0.30 2.58 3.77
CA ALA A 107 0.96 2.22 2.52
C ALA A 107 1.95 1.06 2.70
N TYR A 108 2.70 1.05 3.81
CA TYR A 108 3.55 -0.09 4.17
C TYR A 108 2.74 -1.37 4.34
N VAL A 109 1.71 -1.35 5.20
CA VAL A 109 0.86 -2.52 5.46
C VAL A 109 0.21 -3.01 4.16
N GLY A 110 -0.39 -2.11 3.37
CA GLY A 110 -1.02 -2.40 2.09
C GLY A 110 -0.05 -2.85 0.98
N GLY A 111 1.25 -2.65 1.14
CA GLY A 111 2.23 -2.94 0.09
C GLY A 111 2.13 -2.01 -1.11
N GLU A 112 1.71 -0.78 -0.88
CA GLU A 112 1.42 0.21 -1.91
C GLU A 112 2.70 0.96 -2.36
N ARG A 113 2.51 1.98 -3.21
CA ARG A 113 3.60 2.81 -3.72
C ARG A 113 4.29 3.57 -2.59
N VAL A 114 5.62 3.61 -2.62
CA VAL A 114 6.43 4.33 -1.63
C VAL A 114 6.48 5.85 -1.83
N ASN A 115 6.04 6.36 -2.98
CA ASN A 115 5.90 7.78 -3.23
C ASN A 115 4.44 8.16 -3.04
N LEU A 116 4.18 8.94 -2.00
CA LEU A 116 2.86 9.36 -1.56
C LEU A 116 2.70 10.86 -1.82
N GLY A 117 1.47 11.32 -1.99
CA GLY A 117 1.14 12.74 -2.03
C GLY A 117 0.16 13.05 -0.92
N LEU A 118 0.38 14.14 -0.18
CA LEU A 118 -0.49 14.53 0.92
C LEU A 118 -1.92 14.86 0.43
N GLY A 119 -2.04 15.33 -0.82
CA GLY A 119 -3.28 15.84 -1.39
C GLY A 119 -3.64 17.22 -0.85
N GLY A 120 -4.76 17.77 -1.31
CA GLY A 120 -5.25 19.09 -0.87
C GLY A 120 -4.67 20.28 -1.65
N ALA A 121 -4.93 21.49 -1.14
CA ALA A 121 -4.42 22.72 -1.71
C ALA A 121 -2.91 22.87 -1.42
N PRO A 122 -2.14 23.54 -2.31
CA PRO A 122 -0.73 23.79 -2.07
C PRO A 122 -0.49 24.51 -0.74
N MET A 123 0.49 24.03 0.01
CA MET A 123 0.88 24.54 1.33
C MET A 123 1.75 25.79 1.20
N ASP A 124 1.58 26.76 2.09
CA ASP A 124 2.48 27.91 2.15
C ASP A 124 3.92 27.50 2.57
N ARG A 125 4.93 28.27 2.15
CA ARG A 125 6.34 27.97 2.47
C ARG A 125 6.65 28.04 3.96
N GLY A 126 6.00 28.95 4.70
CA GLY A 126 6.14 29.06 6.15
C GLY A 126 5.61 27.81 6.84
N ALA A 127 4.36 27.45 6.52
CA ALA A 127 3.72 26.24 7.03
C ALA A 127 4.51 24.96 6.69
N TYR A 128 5.15 24.89 5.52
CA TYR A 128 6.03 23.77 5.18
C TYR A 128 7.33 23.77 5.99
N THR A 129 7.84 24.93 6.38
CA THR A 129 9.02 25.02 7.25
C THR A 129 8.66 24.48 8.64
N ASP A 130 7.53 24.93 9.21
CA ASP A 130 7.03 24.43 10.49
C ASP A 130 6.85 22.90 10.44
N LEU A 131 6.23 22.39 9.37
CA LEU A 131 6.05 20.95 9.17
C LEU A 131 7.38 20.18 9.10
N ARG A 132 8.45 20.77 8.58
CA ARG A 132 9.78 20.12 8.54
C ARG A 132 10.42 20.06 9.92
N ASP A 133 10.17 21.06 10.77
CA ASP A 133 10.63 21.08 12.14
C ASP A 133 9.86 20.05 12.98
N GLU A 134 8.53 20.01 12.83
CA GLU A 134 7.67 18.97 13.40
C GLU A 134 8.08 17.56 12.94
N TRP A 135 8.45 17.40 11.66
CA TRP A 135 8.93 16.13 11.12
C TRP A 135 10.24 15.68 11.76
N THR A 136 11.11 16.64 12.09
CA THR A 136 12.38 16.36 12.77
C THR A 136 12.11 15.95 14.22
N ALA A 137 11.22 16.66 14.92
CA ALA A 137 10.80 16.31 16.28
C ALA A 137 10.15 14.92 16.36
N ALA A 138 9.32 14.55 15.38
CA ALA A 138 8.78 13.20 15.30
C ALA A 138 9.86 12.15 15.06
N GLY A 139 10.94 12.49 14.36
CA GLY A 139 12.11 11.64 14.20
C GLY A 139 12.85 11.39 15.50
N ASP A 140 12.98 12.42 16.35
CA ASP A 140 13.59 12.28 17.68
C ASP A 140 12.74 11.39 18.60
N LEU A 141 11.41 11.49 18.53
CA LEU A 141 10.49 10.59 19.24
C LEU A 141 10.56 9.15 18.74
N ALA A 142 10.91 8.94 17.48
CA ALA A 142 10.93 7.63 16.83
C ALA A 142 12.23 6.84 17.07
N ASP A 143 13.23 7.42 17.74
CA ASP A 143 14.57 6.84 17.83
C ASP A 143 14.56 5.41 18.40
N GLY A 144 15.19 4.48 17.69
CA GLY A 144 15.19 3.05 18.00
C GLY A 144 13.91 2.28 17.63
N GLY A 145 12.93 2.94 16.99
CA GLY A 145 11.65 2.35 16.59
C GLY A 145 11.61 1.76 15.18
N VAL A 146 10.41 1.31 14.79
CA VAL A 146 10.12 0.83 13.43
C VAL A 146 10.15 1.97 12.41
N PHE A 147 9.75 3.17 12.83
CA PHE A 147 9.92 4.39 12.06
C PHE A 147 11.34 4.92 12.25
N SER A 148 12.06 5.16 11.16
CA SER A 148 13.48 5.55 11.20
C SER A 148 13.87 6.40 10.01
N ASP A 149 15.08 6.95 10.00
CA ASP A 149 15.65 7.74 8.90
C ASP A 149 14.75 8.90 8.44
N PHE A 150 14.26 9.69 9.40
CA PHE A 150 13.49 10.90 9.10
C PHE A 150 14.37 11.92 8.39
N VAL A 151 13.97 12.30 7.18
CA VAL A 151 14.68 13.31 6.37
C VAL A 151 13.67 14.26 5.76
N SER A 152 13.93 15.56 5.86
CA SER A 152 13.14 16.58 5.16
C SER A 152 14.00 17.35 4.15
N HIS A 153 13.42 17.69 3.01
CA HIS A 153 14.08 18.48 1.97
C HIS A 153 13.38 19.81 1.77
N ALA A 154 14.15 20.88 1.60
CA ALA A 154 13.61 22.19 1.25
C ALA A 154 12.78 22.14 -0.06
N PRO A 155 11.79 23.04 -0.23
CA PRO A 155 10.99 23.11 -1.45
C PRO A 155 11.86 23.20 -2.69
N GLN A 156 11.59 22.35 -3.67
CA GLN A 156 12.35 22.31 -4.91
C GLN A 156 11.44 22.61 -6.09
N ASN A 157 11.84 23.56 -6.93
CA ASN A 157 11.14 23.82 -8.19
C ASN A 157 11.44 22.70 -9.20
N LYS A 158 10.60 21.66 -9.20
CA LYS A 158 10.77 20.50 -10.09
C LYS A 158 10.58 20.86 -11.56
N ALA A 159 9.77 21.88 -11.86
CA ALA A 159 9.59 22.40 -13.21
C ALA A 159 10.87 23.06 -13.76
N ALA A 160 11.55 23.88 -12.95
CA ALA A 160 12.80 24.51 -13.34
C ALA A 160 13.96 23.51 -13.53
N LEU A 161 13.91 22.37 -12.84
CA LEU A 161 14.92 21.31 -12.93
C LEU A 161 14.68 20.30 -14.07
N GLY A 162 13.68 20.53 -14.94
CA GLY A 162 13.36 19.62 -16.04
C GLY A 162 12.80 18.25 -15.61
N LYS A 163 12.50 18.07 -14.32
CA LYS A 163 11.93 16.83 -13.73
C LYS A 163 10.40 16.89 -13.60
N GLY A 164 9.78 17.83 -14.31
CA GLY A 164 8.37 18.20 -14.15
C GLY A 164 7.36 17.33 -14.92
N GLN A 165 7.78 16.28 -15.63
CA GLN A 165 6.90 15.42 -16.40
C GLN A 165 6.94 13.97 -15.90
N VAL A 166 5.83 13.52 -15.29
CA VAL A 166 5.54 12.10 -15.06
C VAL A 166 4.02 11.90 -15.26
N GLY A 167 3.63 11.33 -16.40
CA GLY A 167 2.25 10.85 -16.68
C GLY A 167 1.26 11.89 -17.22
N ASP A 168 0.21 11.40 -17.89
CA ASP A 168 -0.79 12.14 -18.70
C ASP A 168 -1.70 13.14 -17.97
N THR A 169 -1.44 13.44 -16.70
CA THR A 169 -2.13 14.53 -16.01
C THR A 169 -1.28 15.79 -16.10
N LEU A 170 -1.76 16.76 -16.89
CA LEU A 170 -1.20 18.09 -17.19
C LEU A 170 -0.93 19.00 -15.95
N ALA A 171 -0.88 18.46 -14.74
CA ALA A 171 -0.40 19.17 -13.57
C ALA A 171 1.14 19.22 -13.62
N LYS A 172 1.68 20.29 -14.22
CA LYS A 172 3.11 20.65 -14.10
C LYS A 172 3.50 20.54 -12.62
N ARG A 173 4.36 19.59 -12.22
CA ARG A 173 4.85 19.53 -10.83
C ARG A 173 5.50 20.87 -10.49
N LYS A 174 4.81 21.68 -9.66
CA LYS A 174 5.25 23.00 -9.23
C LYS A 174 6.35 22.84 -8.17
N VAL A 175 6.55 23.83 -7.31
CA VAL A 175 7.46 23.73 -6.18
C VAL A 175 6.94 22.64 -5.23
N GLN A 176 7.78 21.66 -4.87
CA GLN A 176 7.41 20.57 -3.98
C GLN A 176 8.42 20.39 -2.85
N GLY A 177 7.89 20.22 -1.64
CA GLY A 177 8.60 19.66 -0.50
C GLY A 177 8.63 18.14 -0.53
N ASN A 178 9.58 17.53 0.17
CA ASN A 178 9.64 16.08 0.34
C ASN A 178 9.96 15.74 1.80
N LEU A 179 9.15 14.88 2.42
CA LEU A 179 9.40 14.30 3.74
C LEU A 179 9.59 12.80 3.57
N LEU A 180 10.68 12.28 4.11
CA LEU A 180 11.07 10.88 3.94
C LEU A 180 11.20 10.23 5.31
N VAL A 181 10.79 8.96 5.36
CA VAL A 181 10.86 8.10 6.55
C VAL A 181 10.99 6.65 6.08
N ARG A 182 11.64 5.81 6.87
CA ARG A 182 11.58 4.36 6.73
C ARG A 182 10.57 3.78 7.69
N VAL A 183 9.73 2.87 7.22
CA VAL A 183 8.87 2.03 8.06
C VAL A 183 9.38 0.60 7.92
N ALA A 184 9.89 0.02 9.02
CA ALA A 184 10.50 -1.31 9.03
C ALA A 184 11.58 -1.49 7.93
N GLY A 185 12.38 -0.44 7.68
CA GLY A 185 13.44 -0.44 6.67
C GLY A 185 13.00 -0.04 5.24
N VAL A 186 11.70 0.02 4.94
CA VAL A 186 11.18 0.44 3.62
C VAL A 186 11.06 1.96 3.59
N ARG A 187 11.73 2.62 2.63
CA ARG A 187 11.75 4.09 2.52
C ARG A 187 10.53 4.63 1.78
N PHE A 188 9.78 5.50 2.45
CA PHE A 188 8.66 6.26 1.91
C PHE A 188 9.07 7.71 1.66
N ASN A 189 8.39 8.34 0.69
CA ASN A 189 8.59 9.73 0.31
C ASN A 189 7.23 10.41 0.15
N MET A 190 6.92 11.32 1.06
CA MET A 190 5.73 12.15 1.04
C MET A 190 6.02 13.45 0.27
N HIS A 191 5.35 13.60 -0.87
CA HIS A 191 5.37 14.81 -1.67
C HIS A 191 4.34 15.81 -1.14
N ILE A 192 4.78 17.05 -0.96
CA ILE A 192 3.93 18.16 -0.50
C ILE A 192 4.01 19.27 -1.54
N ASP A 193 2.88 19.59 -2.15
CA ASP A 193 2.79 20.70 -3.10
C ASP A 193 2.88 22.02 -2.34
N ILE A 194 3.76 22.92 -2.80
CA ILE A 194 4.03 24.20 -2.17
C ILE A 194 3.48 25.33 -3.05
N ALA A 195 2.80 26.28 -2.42
CA ALA A 195 2.33 27.49 -3.07
C ALA A 195 3.53 28.30 -3.61
N ASN A 196 3.37 28.83 -4.81
CA ASN A 196 4.42 29.61 -5.47
C ASN A 196 4.62 30.96 -4.79
#